data_AF-A0A9R1W8Q4-F1
#
_entry.id   AF-A0A9R1W8Q4-F1
#
_cell.length_a   1.000
_cell.length_b   1.000
_cell.length_c   1.000
_cell.angle_alpha   90.00
_cell.angle_beta   90.00
_cell.angle_gamma   90.00
#
_symmetry.space_group_name_H-M   'P 1'
#
loop_
_entity.id
_entity.type
_entity.pdbx_description
1 polymer ?
#
loop_
_entity_poly.entity_id
_entity_poly.type
_entity_poly.pdbx_seq_one_letter_code
_entity_poly.pdbx_strand_id
1 'polypeptide(L)'
;MGALDYLSNFCSATSTRSTSRSRRKPMQACILISHLSSLISLLLIIILLSLTRMVCGLVSQTVEIKVKMDCDGCERRVKNSVKSMKGVKSVEINRKQSRVTVNGNVDPNKVLKKIMSTGKRAEFWPYIPYNLVSYPYVTQAYDKRAPAGNVKNVVQAFSVPNTTDEQMTHLFSDDNPNACSIM
;
A
#
# COMPACT_ATOMS: atom_id res chain seq x y z
N MET A 1 -20.82 -11.69 -18.73
CA MET A 1 -19.98 -12.53 -19.61
C MET A 1 -18.78 -13.00 -18.79
N GLY A 2 -18.93 -14.11 -18.08
CA GLY A 2 -17.94 -14.61 -17.13
C GLY A 2 -17.34 -15.93 -17.61
N ALA A 3 -16.05 -16.14 -17.35
CA ALA A 3 -15.32 -17.37 -17.67
C ALA A 3 -15.77 -18.63 -16.88
N LEU A 4 -16.79 -18.51 -16.03
CA LEU A 4 -17.28 -19.60 -15.18
C LEU A 4 -18.38 -20.45 -15.85
N ASP A 5 -18.96 -20.01 -16.97
CA ASP A 5 -20.01 -20.77 -17.67
C ASP A 5 -19.45 -21.87 -18.60
N TYR A 6 -18.13 -21.90 -18.82
CA TYR A 6 -17.49 -22.90 -19.70
C TYR A 6 -17.19 -24.24 -19.02
N LEU A 7 -17.16 -24.29 -17.69
CA LEU A 7 -16.78 -25.51 -16.94
C LEU A 7 -17.97 -26.39 -16.52
N SER A 8 -19.21 -25.88 -16.57
CA SER A 8 -20.42 -26.69 -16.30
C SER A 8 -20.86 -27.53 -17.50
N ASN A 9 -20.52 -27.12 -18.73
CA ASN A 9 -20.86 -27.88 -19.94
C ASN A 9 -19.92 -29.06 -20.25
N PHE A 10 -18.75 -29.14 -19.61
CA PHE A 10 -17.86 -30.30 -19.77
C PHE A 10 -18.31 -31.54 -18.99
N CYS A 11 -19.15 -31.36 -17.96
CA CYS A 11 -19.66 -32.50 -17.17
C CYS A 11 -20.90 -33.16 -17.80
N SER A 12 -21.61 -32.47 -18.71
CA SER A 12 -22.81 -33.02 -19.38
C SER A 12 -22.51 -33.74 -20.71
N ALA A 13 -21.31 -33.56 -21.28
CA ALA A 13 -20.96 -34.14 -22.59
C ALA A 13 -20.34 -35.55 -22.55
N THR A 14 -20.16 -36.16 -21.38
CA THR A 14 -19.65 -37.55 -21.24
C THR A 14 -20.72 -38.57 -20.86
N SER A 15 -22.00 -38.22 -21.04
CA SER A 15 -23.10 -39.18 -21.03
C SER A 15 -23.70 -39.28 -22.43
N THR A 16 -23.80 -40.50 -22.96
CA THR A 16 -24.50 -40.88 -24.22
C THR A 16 -23.76 -40.69 -25.55
N ARG A 17 -22.74 -41.52 -25.84
CA ARG A 17 -22.75 -42.38 -27.05
C ARG A 17 -21.67 -43.46 -26.99
N SER A 18 -22.05 -44.66 -26.53
CA SER A 18 -21.39 -45.88 -27.02
C SER A 18 -22.49 -46.88 -27.38
N THR A 19 -22.66 -47.08 -28.69
CA THR A 19 -23.43 -48.18 -29.25
C THR A 19 -22.71 -49.49 -28.95
N SER A 20 -23.33 -50.29 -28.08
CA SER A 20 -23.38 -51.75 -28.10
C SER A 20 -22.12 -52.51 -28.54
N ARG A 21 -21.27 -52.87 -27.56
CA ARG A 21 -20.62 -54.19 -27.51
C ARG A 21 -20.07 -54.44 -26.10
N SER A 22 -20.64 -55.44 -25.44
CA SER A 22 -20.15 -56.15 -24.24
C SER A 22 -19.02 -55.46 -23.45
N ARG A 23 -19.33 -54.65 -22.44
CA ARG A 23 -18.35 -54.07 -21.51
C ARG A 23 -18.90 -54.02 -20.08
N ARG A 24 -18.77 -55.13 -19.35
CA ARG A 24 -18.88 -55.10 -17.87
C ARG A 24 -17.60 -54.44 -17.33
N LYS A 25 -17.79 -53.45 -16.46
CA LYS A 25 -16.82 -52.59 -15.72
C LYS A 25 -16.36 -51.32 -16.45
N PRO A 26 -17.12 -50.20 -16.29
CA PRO A 26 -16.50 -48.89 -16.16
C PRO A 26 -16.88 -48.15 -14.86
N MET A 27 -17.63 -48.77 -13.92
CA MET A 27 -17.92 -48.12 -12.64
C MET A 27 -16.66 -47.90 -11.78
N GLN A 28 -15.67 -48.81 -11.87
CA GLN A 28 -14.39 -48.64 -11.17
C GLN A 28 -13.55 -47.47 -11.71
N ALA A 29 -13.66 -47.16 -13.01
CA ALA A 29 -12.90 -46.06 -13.61
C ALA A 29 -13.43 -44.69 -13.17
N CYS A 30 -14.76 -44.52 -13.05
CA CYS A 30 -15.36 -43.26 -12.58
C CYS A 30 -15.00 -42.95 -11.13
N ILE A 31 -14.95 -43.96 -10.25
CA ILE A 31 -14.56 -43.80 -8.84
C ILE A 31 -13.10 -43.32 -8.76
N LEU A 32 -12.19 -43.93 -9.53
CA LEU A 32 -10.78 -43.53 -9.55
C LEU A 32 -10.58 -42.11 -10.09
N ILE A 33 -11.33 -41.69 -11.12
CA ILE A 33 -11.25 -40.33 -11.68
C ILE A 33 -11.77 -39.29 -10.68
N SER A 34 -12.86 -39.59 -9.98
CA SER A 34 -13.39 -38.72 -8.92
C SER A 34 -12.41 -38.59 -7.73
N HIS A 35 -11.73 -39.68 -7.36
CA HIS A 35 -10.71 -39.65 -6.32
C HIS A 35 -9.45 -38.88 -6.77
N LEU A 36 -8.98 -39.09 -8.00
CA LEU A 36 -7.82 -38.36 -8.54
C LEU A 36 -8.07 -36.86 -8.63
N SER A 37 -9.24 -36.43 -9.11
CA SER A 37 -9.58 -35.01 -9.20
C SER A 37 -9.67 -34.33 -7.82
N SER A 38 -10.20 -35.04 -6.81
CA SER A 38 -10.21 -34.54 -5.43
C SER A 38 -8.79 -34.43 -4.84
N LEU A 39 -7.91 -35.41 -5.09
CA LEU A 39 -6.51 -35.39 -4.64
C LEU A 39 -5.71 -34.27 -5.32
N ILE A 40 -5.92 -34.06 -6.63
CA ILE A 40 -5.30 -32.97 -7.39
C ILE A 40 -5.76 -31.61 -6.85
N SER A 41 -7.06 -31.45 -6.54
CA SER A 41 -7.59 -30.22 -5.94
C SER A 41 -6.98 -29.93 -4.58
N LEU A 42 -6.90 -30.94 -3.69
CA LEU A 42 -6.23 -30.82 -2.38
C LEU A 42 -4.74 -30.46 -2.53
N LEU A 43 -4.01 -31.09 -3.45
CA LEU A 43 -2.62 -30.76 -3.75
C LEU A 43 -2.48 -29.31 -4.23
N LEU A 44 -3.36 -28.86 -5.12
CA LEU A 44 -3.39 -27.48 -5.62
C LEU A 44 -3.63 -26.48 -4.48
N ILE A 45 -4.57 -26.76 -3.58
CA ILE A 45 -4.84 -25.92 -2.40
C ILE A 45 -3.61 -25.86 -1.49
N ILE A 46 -2.96 -26.99 -1.20
CA ILE A 46 -1.74 -27.03 -0.36
C ILE A 46 -0.60 -26.25 -1.04
N ILE A 47 -0.42 -26.40 -2.35
CA ILE A 47 0.58 -25.66 -3.13
C ILE A 47 0.29 -24.15 -3.11
N LEU A 48 -0.97 -23.73 -3.26
CA LEU A 48 -1.38 -22.33 -3.16
C LEU A 48 -1.20 -21.75 -1.74
N LEU A 49 -1.51 -22.51 -0.69
CA LEU A 49 -1.27 -22.10 0.71
C LEU A 49 0.24 -22.00 1.05
N SER A 50 1.08 -22.80 0.41
CA SER A 50 2.54 -22.75 0.60
C SER A 50 3.18 -21.62 -0.21
N LEU A 51 2.72 -21.38 -1.44
CA LEU A 51 3.13 -20.23 -2.27
C LEU A 51 2.75 -18.90 -1.62
N THR A 52 1.52 -18.76 -1.09
CA THR A 52 1.09 -17.53 -0.39
C THR A 52 1.93 -17.23 0.85
N ARG A 53 2.34 -18.26 1.60
CA ARG A 53 3.31 -18.11 2.71
C ARG A 53 4.70 -17.66 2.22
N MET A 54 5.14 -18.16 1.07
CA MET A 54 6.45 -17.84 0.50
C MET A 54 6.51 -16.39 -0.03
N VAL A 55 5.47 -15.92 -0.72
CA VAL A 55 5.40 -14.56 -1.30
C VAL A 55 5.32 -13.47 -0.22
N CYS A 56 4.67 -13.74 0.92
CA CYS A 56 4.60 -12.79 2.04
C CYS A 56 5.98 -12.49 2.69
N GLY A 57 7.01 -13.31 2.44
CA GLY A 57 8.37 -13.11 2.97
C GLY A 57 9.21 -12.04 2.26
N LEU A 58 8.83 -11.64 1.04
CA LEU A 58 9.66 -10.76 0.19
C LEU A 58 9.36 -9.27 0.36
N VAL A 59 8.16 -8.90 0.83
CA VAL A 59 7.79 -7.49 1.03
C VAL A 59 8.27 -7.04 2.41
N SER A 60 9.36 -6.28 2.47
CA SER A 60 9.75 -5.55 3.68
C SER A 60 9.03 -4.21 3.74
N GLN A 61 8.28 -3.98 4.82
CA GLN A 61 7.67 -2.70 5.12
C GLN A 61 8.69 -1.83 5.87
N THR A 62 8.68 -0.53 5.58
CA THR A 62 9.48 0.48 6.29
C THR A 62 8.52 1.35 7.09
N VAL A 63 8.69 1.38 8.40
CA VAL A 63 7.86 2.16 9.32
C VAL A 63 8.71 3.22 9.99
N GLU A 64 8.23 4.46 9.94
CA GLU A 64 8.94 5.62 10.48
C GLU A 64 8.15 6.23 11.64
N ILE A 65 8.83 6.41 12.77
CA ILE A 65 8.20 6.89 14.00
C ILE A 65 9.04 8.03 14.56
N LYS A 66 8.37 9.12 14.92
CA LYS A 66 8.93 10.25 15.65
C LYS A 66 8.98 9.91 17.13
N VAL A 67 10.15 9.98 17.74
CA VAL A 67 10.37 9.68 19.16
C VAL A 67 11.33 10.70 19.75
N LYS A 68 10.89 11.43 20.76
CA LYS A 68 11.76 12.38 21.47
C LYS A 68 12.81 11.62 22.30
N MET A 69 14.09 11.80 21.97
CA MET A 69 15.21 11.19 22.66
C MET A 69 16.29 12.22 22.97
N ASP A 70 16.63 12.36 24.25
CA ASP A 70 17.57 13.38 24.74
C ASP A 70 18.94 12.78 25.12
N CYS A 71 19.05 11.45 25.19
CA CYS A 71 20.19 10.76 25.79
C CYS A 71 20.58 9.45 25.07
N ASP A 72 21.84 9.04 25.16
CA ASP A 72 22.32 7.79 24.55
C ASP A 72 21.72 6.54 25.20
N GLY A 73 21.40 6.62 26.50
CA GLY A 73 20.67 5.56 27.19
C GLY A 73 19.26 5.38 26.63
N CYS A 74 18.63 6.47 26.22
CA CYS A 74 17.29 6.51 25.65
C CYS A 74 17.29 5.81 24.28
N GLU A 75 18.28 6.14 23.44
CA GLU A 75 18.50 5.48 22.15
C GLU A 75 18.68 3.96 22.32
N ARG A 76 19.57 3.53 23.23
CA ARG A 76 19.82 2.11 23.47
C ARG A 76 18.56 1.37 23.94
N ARG A 77 17.79 1.96 24.85
CA ARG A 77 16.53 1.36 25.34
C ARG A 77 15.51 1.17 24.23
N VAL A 78 15.29 2.19 23.39
CA VAL A 78 14.36 2.11 22.25
C VAL A 78 14.85 1.10 21.23
N LYS A 79 16.14 1.15 20.85
CA LYS A 79 16.74 0.20 19.89
C LYS A 79 16.57 -1.25 20.34
N ASN A 80 16.86 -1.54 21.61
CA ASN A 80 16.72 -2.89 22.15
C ASN A 80 15.26 -3.34 22.21
N SER A 81 14.35 -2.45 22.61
CA SER A 81 12.91 -2.74 22.66
C SER A 81 12.36 -3.10 21.28
N VAL A 82 12.71 -2.34 20.24
CA VAL A 82 12.26 -2.58 18.86
C VAL A 82 12.94 -3.82 18.26
N LYS A 83 14.25 -4.02 18.49
CA LYS A 83 14.99 -5.19 17.99
C LYS A 83 14.45 -6.51 18.55
N SER A 84 13.88 -6.50 19.75
CA SER A 84 13.26 -7.69 20.36
C SER A 84 11.94 -8.13 19.71
N MET A 85 11.36 -7.32 18.82
CA MET A 85 10.09 -7.66 18.18
C MET A 85 10.27 -8.67 17.04
N LYS A 86 9.29 -9.58 16.91
CA LYS A 86 9.24 -10.56 15.82
C LYS A 86 8.99 -9.85 14.48
N GLY A 87 9.76 -10.21 13.46
CA GLY A 87 9.60 -9.69 12.09
C GLY A 87 10.46 -8.47 11.73
N VAL A 88 11.21 -7.91 12.70
CA VAL A 88 12.15 -6.81 12.45
C VAL A 88 13.43 -7.33 11.78
N LYS A 89 13.82 -6.73 10.65
CA LYS A 89 15.07 -7.00 9.93
C LYS A 89 16.17 -6.03 10.36
N SER A 90 15.90 -4.73 10.31
CA SER A 90 16.85 -3.68 10.73
C SER A 90 16.16 -2.52 11.43
N VAL A 91 16.91 -1.82 12.28
CA VAL A 91 16.44 -0.64 13.01
C VAL A 91 17.51 0.43 12.91
N GLU A 92 17.14 1.57 12.36
CA GLU A 92 17.97 2.75 12.24
C GLU A 92 17.39 3.88 13.09
N ILE A 93 18.25 4.60 13.80
CA ILE A 93 17.85 5.66 14.72
C ILE A 93 18.64 6.93 14.40
N ASN A 94 17.92 8.00 14.12
CA ASN A 94 18.47 9.32 13.86
C ASN A 94 18.12 10.25 15.02
N ARG A 95 19.07 10.45 15.95
CA ARG A 95 18.93 11.37 17.11
C ARG A 95 18.61 12.80 16.69
N LYS A 96 19.32 13.32 15.68
CA LYS A 96 19.14 14.70 15.18
C LYS A 96 17.71 14.99 14.74
N GLN A 97 17.06 14.01 14.12
CA GLN A 97 15.69 14.13 13.63
C GLN A 97 14.66 13.56 14.63
N SER A 98 15.10 12.95 15.73
CA SER A 98 14.20 12.19 16.62
C SER A 98 13.36 11.16 15.84
N ARG A 99 13.98 10.48 14.87
CA ARG A 99 13.33 9.54 13.94
C ARG A 99 13.86 8.13 14.13
N VAL A 100 12.94 7.17 14.20
CA VAL A 100 13.22 5.74 14.27
C VAL A 100 12.66 5.10 13.00
N THR A 101 13.52 4.48 12.22
CA THR A 101 13.17 3.76 11.00
C THR A 101 13.29 2.26 11.26
N VAL A 102 12.20 1.54 11.05
CA VAL A 102 12.11 0.09 11.29
C VAL A 102 11.82 -0.58 9.97
N ASN A 103 12.70 -1.48 9.53
CA ASN A 103 12.50 -2.27 8.32
C ASN A 103 12.16 -3.70 8.73
N GLY A 104 11.08 -4.25 8.18
CA GLY A 104 10.66 -5.61 8.49
C GLY A 104 9.23 -5.92 8.07
N ASN A 105 8.77 -7.13 8.40
CA ASN A 105 7.36 -7.47 8.31
C ASN A 105 6.73 -7.26 9.70
N VAL A 106 6.38 -6.01 9.99
CA VAL A 106 5.85 -5.59 11.30
C VAL A 106 4.72 -4.59 11.14
N ASP A 107 3.69 -4.73 11.98
CA ASP A 107 2.56 -3.79 11.98
C ASP A 107 2.99 -2.44 12.59
N PRO A 108 2.73 -1.30 11.91
CA PRO A 108 3.16 0.02 12.38
C PRO A 108 2.58 0.37 13.76
N ASN A 109 1.33 0.00 14.01
CA ASN A 109 0.65 0.21 15.29
C ASN A 109 1.30 -0.58 16.45
N LYS A 110 1.82 -1.79 16.18
CA LYS A 110 2.52 -2.58 17.20
C LYS A 110 3.85 -1.95 17.55
N VAL A 111 4.59 -1.45 16.55
CA VAL A 111 5.85 -0.73 16.76
C VAL A 111 5.61 0.51 17.62
N LEU A 112 4.57 1.30 17.31
CA LEU A 112 4.21 2.49 18.07
C LEU A 112 3.94 2.17 19.55
N LYS A 113 3.07 1.19 19.83
CA LYS A 113 2.76 0.74 21.19
C LYS A 113 4.01 0.26 21.93
N LYS A 114 4.89 -0.48 21.25
CA LYS A 114 6.14 -0.98 21.83
C LYS A 114 7.08 0.16 22.23
N ILE A 115 7.21 1.19 21.40
CA ILE A 115 8.03 2.35 21.73
C ILE A 115 7.41 3.12 22.91
N MET A 116 6.08 3.31 22.91
CA MET A 116 5.38 3.96 24.01
C MET A 116 5.56 3.23 25.36
N SER A 117 5.63 1.89 25.34
CA SER A 117 5.91 1.09 26.55
C SER A 117 7.29 1.36 27.17
N THR A 118 8.21 2.00 26.43
CA THR A 118 9.52 2.42 26.95
C THR A 118 9.42 3.70 27.81
N GLY A 119 8.23 4.32 27.90
CA GLY A 119 8.00 5.57 28.61
C GLY A 119 8.31 6.82 27.78
N LYS A 120 8.40 6.68 26.45
CA LYS A 120 8.66 7.79 25.53
C LYS A 120 7.41 8.12 24.72
N ARG A 121 7.19 9.41 24.47
CA ARG A 121 6.15 9.87 23.53
C ARG A 121 6.59 9.53 22.12
N ALA A 122 5.72 8.82 21.40
CA ALA A 122 5.96 8.39 20.04
C ALA A 122 4.74 8.71 19.19
N GLU A 123 4.99 9.21 17.99
CA GLU A 123 3.97 9.55 16.99
C GLU A 123 4.48 9.02 15.64
N PHE A 124 3.58 8.73 14.71
CA PHE A 124 4.03 8.40 13.36
C PHE A 124 4.79 9.59 12.77
N TRP A 125 5.89 9.30 12.08
CA TRP A 125 6.61 10.37 11.40
C TRP A 125 5.66 10.98 10.36
N PRO A 126 5.52 12.33 10.31
CA PRO A 126 4.65 12.95 9.33
C PRO A 126 5.19 12.64 7.93
N TYR A 127 4.55 11.68 7.26
CA TYR A 127 4.71 11.51 5.84
C TYR A 127 3.83 12.58 5.20
N ILE A 128 4.45 13.64 4.68
CA ILE A 128 3.78 14.56 3.77
C ILE A 128 3.89 13.91 2.40
N PRO A 129 2.87 13.20 1.90
CA PRO A 129 2.90 12.76 0.52
C PRO A 129 2.95 14.02 -0.36
N TYR A 130 3.86 14.04 -1.33
CA TYR A 130 4.14 15.22 -2.16
C TYR A 130 2.91 15.77 -2.90
N ASN A 131 1.86 14.96 -3.06
CA ASN A 131 0.58 15.35 -3.64
C ASN A 131 -0.32 16.20 -2.71
N LEU A 132 0.02 16.35 -1.42
CA LEU A 132 -0.69 17.22 -0.47
C LEU A 132 -0.03 18.60 -0.31
N VAL A 133 1.13 18.81 -0.93
CA VAL A 133 1.77 20.14 -0.95
C VAL A 133 1.09 20.95 -2.04
N SER A 134 0.37 22.01 -1.67
CA SER A 134 -0.39 22.87 -2.61
C SER A 134 0.47 23.49 -3.72
N TYR A 135 1.79 23.62 -3.50
CA TYR A 135 2.73 24.14 -4.50
C TYR A 135 4.03 23.34 -4.50
N PRO A 136 4.10 22.18 -5.18
CA PRO A 136 5.38 21.57 -5.46
C PRO A 136 6.16 22.53 -6.37
N TYR A 137 7.31 23.01 -5.92
CA TYR A 137 8.18 23.94 -6.64
C TYR A 137 8.32 23.54 -8.12
N VAL A 138 7.79 24.37 -9.02
CA VAL A 138 7.83 24.12 -10.46
C VAL A 138 9.21 24.51 -10.97
N THR A 139 10.05 23.50 -11.26
CA THR A 139 11.44 23.65 -11.74
C THR A 139 11.58 24.52 -13.00
N GLN A 140 10.48 24.82 -13.70
CA GLN A 140 10.45 25.55 -14.97
C GLN A 140 9.78 26.94 -14.91
N ALA A 141 9.35 27.40 -13.72
CA ALA A 141 8.66 28.70 -13.61
C ALA A 141 9.60 29.91 -13.78
N TYR A 142 10.88 29.76 -13.42
CA TYR A 142 11.85 30.86 -13.41
C TYR A 142 12.98 30.60 -14.41
N ASP A 143 13.04 31.44 -15.46
CA ASP A 143 14.17 31.47 -16.39
C ASP A 143 15.30 32.33 -15.82
N LYS A 144 16.51 31.78 -15.70
CA LYS A 144 17.70 32.51 -15.24
C LYS A 144 18.12 33.69 -16.14
N ARG A 145 17.51 33.81 -17.33
CA ARG A 145 17.76 34.86 -18.32
C ARG A 145 16.69 35.96 -18.32
N ALA A 146 15.63 35.82 -17.53
CA ALA A 146 14.55 36.80 -17.49
C ALA A 146 14.88 37.92 -16.48
N PRO A 147 14.53 39.19 -16.76
CA PRO A 147 14.63 40.26 -15.78
C PRO A 147 13.75 39.96 -14.56
N ALA A 148 14.11 40.55 -13.41
CA ALA A 148 13.36 40.37 -12.17
C ALA A 148 11.87 40.71 -12.38
N GLY A 149 10.98 39.76 -12.05
CA GLY A 149 9.52 39.92 -12.16
C GLY A 149 8.85 39.19 -13.32
N ASN A 150 9.59 38.55 -14.23
CA ASN A 150 8.98 37.79 -15.34
C ASN A 150 8.85 36.29 -15.00
N VAL A 151 7.64 35.82 -14.73
CA VAL A 151 7.30 34.40 -14.48
C VAL A 151 6.64 33.84 -15.74
N LYS A 152 7.13 32.70 -16.25
CA LYS A 152 6.50 32.05 -17.41
C LYS A 152 5.14 31.47 -17.00
N ASN A 153 4.16 31.54 -17.90
CA ASN A 153 2.90 30.81 -17.76
C ASN A 153 3.17 29.32 -18.00
N VAL A 154 3.62 28.61 -16.97
CA VAL A 154 3.67 27.15 -16.95
C VAL A 154 2.31 26.66 -16.50
N VAL A 155 1.84 25.52 -16.99
CA VAL A 155 0.68 24.83 -16.42
C VAL A 155 0.98 24.61 -14.95
N GLN A 156 0.43 25.47 -14.08
CA GLN A 156 0.41 25.25 -12.65
C GLN A 156 -0.13 23.84 -12.46
N ALA A 157 0.56 23.03 -11.68
CA ALA A 157 -0.03 21.83 -11.11
C ALA A 157 -1.11 22.31 -10.12
N PHE A 158 -2.22 22.82 -10.63
CA PHE A 158 -3.40 23.12 -9.84
C PHE A 158 -3.91 21.77 -9.30
N SER A 159 -3.98 21.66 -7.98
CA SER A 159 -4.75 20.62 -7.34
C SER A 159 -6.22 20.75 -7.77
N VAL A 160 -6.84 19.60 -7.98
CA VAL A 160 -8.24 19.40 -8.38
C VAL A 160 -9.20 20.34 -7.61
N PRO A 161 -10.19 20.94 -8.28
CA PRO A 161 -11.01 22.03 -7.76
C PRO A 161 -12.03 21.49 -6.78
N ASN A 162 -11.83 21.67 -5.48
CA ASN A 162 -12.90 21.46 -4.50
C ASN A 162 -12.89 22.62 -3.50
N THR A 163 -13.53 23.71 -3.94
CA THR A 163 -14.51 24.50 -3.18
C THR A 163 -14.10 24.96 -1.78
N THR A 164 -13.29 26.02 -1.74
CA THR A 164 -13.38 27.20 -0.83
C THR A 164 -12.25 28.18 -1.16
N ASP A 165 -11.08 27.66 -1.53
CA ASP A 165 -9.85 28.46 -1.66
C ASP A 165 -9.85 29.32 -2.95
N GLU A 166 -10.44 28.82 -4.04
CA GLU A 166 -10.66 29.61 -5.27
C GLU A 166 -11.65 30.75 -5.00
N GLN A 167 -12.73 30.51 -4.26
CA GLN A 167 -13.68 31.56 -3.89
C GLN A 167 -13.02 32.62 -3.01
N MET A 168 -12.18 32.22 -2.04
CA MET A 168 -11.42 33.16 -1.21
C MET A 168 -10.39 33.97 -2.02
N THR A 169 -9.72 33.38 -3.01
CA THR A 169 -8.76 34.10 -3.87
C THR A 169 -9.45 35.04 -4.87
N HIS A 170 -10.66 34.69 -5.33
CA HIS A 170 -11.48 35.56 -6.18
C HIS A 170 -12.18 36.71 -5.44
N LEU A 171 -12.29 36.65 -4.10
CA LEU A 171 -12.80 37.74 -3.26
C LEU A 171 -11.85 38.94 -3.15
N PHE A 172 -10.55 38.75 -3.40
CA PHE A 172 -9.53 39.82 -3.36
C PHE A 172 -8.94 40.15 -4.75
N SER A 173 -9.53 39.64 -5.82
CA SER A 173 -9.06 39.90 -7.18
C SER A 173 -9.59 41.26 -7.68
N ASP A 174 -8.67 42.20 -7.94
CA ASP A 174 -8.95 43.57 -8.42
C ASP A 174 -9.57 43.59 -9.85
N ASP A 175 -9.35 42.52 -10.62
CA ASP A 175 -9.91 42.34 -11.97
C ASP A 175 -11.38 41.88 -11.98
N ASN A 176 -11.97 41.53 -10.84
CA ASN A 176 -13.37 41.14 -10.75
C ASN A 176 -14.23 42.33 -10.30
N PRO A 177 -14.98 42.99 -11.20
CA PRO A 177 -15.82 44.14 -10.85
C PRO A 177 -16.94 43.81 -9.84
N ASN A 178 -17.22 42.52 -9.60
CA ASN A 178 -18.18 42.04 -8.60
C ASN A 178 -17.54 41.67 -7.24
N ALA A 179 -16.21 41.70 -7.09
CA ALA A 179 -15.53 41.31 -5.84
C ALA A 179 -15.56 42.41 -4.76
N CYS A 180 -15.86 43.66 -5.12
CA CYS A 180 -15.96 44.77 -4.19
C CYS A 180 -17.40 44.89 -3.64
N SER A 181 -17.79 44.00 -2.71
CA SER A 181 -19.11 44.05 -2.06
C SER A 181 -19.10 43.86 -0.54
N ILE A 182 -17.96 44.04 0.13
CA ILE A 182 -17.88 44.07 1.58
C ILE A 182 -17.53 45.49 2.03
N MET A 183 -18.57 46.24 2.39
CA MET A 183 -18.50 47.41 3.29
C MET A 183 -18.56 46.93 4.74
#